data_AF-A0A2M7Z2I6-F1
#
_entry.id   AF-A0A2M7Z2I6-F1
#
_cell.length_a   1.000
_cell.length_b   1.000
_cell.length_c   1.000
_cell.angle_alpha   90.00
_cell.angle_beta   90.00
_cell.angle_gamma   90.00
#
_symmetry.space_group_name_H-M   'P 1'
#
loop_
_entity.id
_entity.type
_entity.pdbx_description
1 polymer ?
#
loop_
_entity_poly.entity_id
_entity_poly.type
_entity_poly.pdbx_seq_one_letter_code
_entity_poly.pdbx_strand_id
1 'polypeptide(L)'
;MKMVKAPEAFIYALHKRPMTCSAPGCSGSVAVEERSLSTDRVKSFGLRCEQCDWHDTITGDKQVDPPWDEGSLMEITEEHLLHLEPVCPYDQAPVDFHSLPNPRRRARYRISCFFCGRQEELDWPPEEAKG
;
A
#
# COMPACT_ATOMS: atom_id res chain seq x y z
N MET A 1 7.52 -13.05 14.19
CA MET A 1 6.36 -12.87 13.28
C MET A 1 6.67 -13.58 11.96
N LYS A 2 5.69 -14.26 11.35
CA LYS A 2 5.85 -14.70 9.96
C LYS A 2 5.62 -13.48 9.08
N MET A 3 6.63 -13.08 8.31
CA MET A 3 6.46 -12.07 7.28
C MET A 3 5.58 -12.65 6.18
N VAL A 4 4.34 -12.17 6.08
CA VAL A 4 3.43 -12.52 4.99
C VAL A 4 3.60 -11.44 3.94
N LYS A 5 4.10 -11.83 2.77
CA LYS A 5 4.20 -10.92 1.63
C LYS A 5 2.80 -10.60 1.10
N ALA A 6 2.60 -9.36 0.68
CA ALA A 6 1.40 -8.97 -0.03
C ALA A 6 1.24 -9.81 -1.32
N PRO A 7 0.08 -10.42 -1.56
CA PRO A 7 -0.17 -11.15 -2.79
C PRO A 7 -0.04 -10.24 -4.01
N GLU A 8 0.50 -10.75 -5.11
CA GLU A 8 0.64 -9.99 -6.37
C GLU A 8 -0.73 -9.46 -6.86
N ALA A 9 -1.78 -10.25 -6.70
CA ALA A 9 -3.14 -9.86 -7.03
C ALA A 9 -3.62 -8.62 -6.23
N PHE A 10 -3.20 -8.50 -4.96
CA PHE A 10 -3.48 -7.31 -4.15
C PHE A 10 -2.73 -6.09 -4.69
N ILE A 11 -1.45 -6.24 -5.05
CA ILE A 11 -0.62 -5.17 -5.61
C ILE A 11 -1.19 -4.68 -6.95
N TYR A 12 -1.68 -5.61 -7.78
CA TYR A 12 -2.30 -5.28 -9.07
C TYR A 12 -3.59 -4.50 -8.85
N ALA A 13 -4.45 -4.94 -7.92
CA ALA A 13 -5.66 -4.22 -7.55
C ALA A 13 -5.34 -2.82 -7.00
N LEU A 14 -4.33 -2.69 -6.14
CA LEU A 14 -3.87 -1.42 -5.57
C LEU A 14 -3.44 -0.42 -6.65
N HIS A 15 -2.70 -0.88 -7.66
CA HIS A 15 -2.28 -0.06 -8.80
C HIS A 15 -3.32 0.08 -9.91
N LYS A 16 -4.52 -0.50 -9.74
CA LYS A 16 -5.54 -0.56 -10.80
C LYS A 16 -5.00 -1.16 -12.10
N ARG A 17 -4.10 -2.15 -11.99
CA ARG A 17 -3.55 -2.89 -13.13
C ARG A 17 -4.58 -3.89 -13.66
N PRO A 18 -4.59 -4.20 -14.96
CA PRO A 18 -5.45 -5.24 -15.52
C PRO A 18 -5.19 -6.60 -14.85
N MET A 19 -6.28 -7.34 -14.59
CA MET A 19 -6.23 -8.66 -13.98
C MET A 19 -6.97 -9.67 -14.86
N THR A 20 -6.47 -10.90 -14.89
CA THR A 20 -7.09 -12.02 -15.61
C THR A 20 -7.77 -12.97 -14.62
N CYS A 21 -8.85 -13.61 -15.09
CA CYS A 21 -9.60 -14.54 -14.26
C CYS A 21 -8.73 -15.73 -13.83
N SER A 22 -8.84 -16.11 -12.56
CA SER A 22 -8.13 -17.27 -12.01
C SER A 22 -8.92 -18.58 -12.15
N ALA A 23 -10.15 -18.53 -12.66
CA ALA A 23 -10.97 -19.73 -12.86
C ALA A 23 -10.38 -20.62 -13.97
N PRO A 24 -10.30 -21.95 -13.78
CA PRO A 24 -9.76 -22.86 -14.79
C PRO A 24 -10.48 -22.73 -16.13
N GLY A 25 -9.72 -22.49 -17.19
CA GLY A 25 -10.25 -22.36 -18.56
C GLY A 25 -10.89 -21.01 -18.89
N CYS A 26 -10.85 -20.02 -17.98
CA CYS A 26 -11.30 -18.66 -18.25
C CYS A 26 -10.10 -17.72 -18.40
N SER A 27 -10.03 -16.97 -19.49
CA SER A 27 -9.04 -15.91 -19.72
C SER A 27 -9.67 -14.51 -19.69
N GLY A 28 -10.87 -14.40 -19.13
CA GLY A 28 -11.63 -13.16 -19.09
C GLY A 28 -10.95 -12.07 -18.24
N SER A 29 -11.21 -10.83 -18.63
CA SER A 29 -10.86 -9.66 -17.81
C SER A 29 -11.60 -9.71 -16.47
N VAL A 30 -10.94 -9.23 -15.42
CA VAL A 30 -11.51 -9.10 -14.08
C VAL A 30 -11.74 -7.63 -13.78
N ALA A 31 -12.99 -7.28 -13.52
CA ALA A 31 -13.35 -6.00 -12.94
C ALA A 31 -12.94 -5.97 -11.46
N VAL A 32 -12.22 -4.91 -11.08
CA VAL A 32 -11.75 -4.67 -9.71
C VAL A 32 -12.49 -3.47 -9.15
N GLU A 33 -13.11 -3.64 -7.98
CA GLU A 33 -13.83 -2.57 -7.28
C GLU A 33 -13.27 -2.41 -5.88
N GLU A 34 -12.81 -1.21 -5.53
CA GLU A 34 -12.41 -0.91 -4.16
C GLU A 34 -13.64 -0.89 -3.24
N ARG A 35 -13.57 -1.67 -2.15
CA ARG A 35 -14.63 -1.83 -1.15
C ARG A 35 -14.32 -1.14 0.17
N SER A 36 -13.05 -0.81 0.42
CA SER A 36 -12.61 -0.08 1.61
C SER A 36 -13.03 1.40 1.57
N LEU A 37 -13.23 1.96 2.75
CA LEU A 37 -13.41 3.39 2.96
C LEU A 37 -12.06 4.11 3.04
N SER A 38 -12.06 5.42 2.83
CA SER A 38 -10.85 6.25 2.96
C SER A 38 -10.25 6.27 4.36
N THR A 39 -11.04 5.93 5.38
CA THR A 39 -10.62 5.82 6.79
C THR A 39 -10.02 4.46 7.14
N ASP A 40 -10.17 3.46 6.27
CA ASP A 40 -9.68 2.12 6.54
C ASP A 40 -8.16 2.08 6.40
N ARG A 41 -7.50 1.41 7.36
CA ARG A 41 -6.03 1.25 7.32
C ARG A 41 -5.57 0.24 6.28
N VAL A 42 -6.42 -0.73 5.96
CA VAL A 42 -6.14 -1.74 4.93
C VAL A 42 -7.18 -1.63 3.83
N LYS A 43 -6.77 -1.83 2.58
CA LYS A 43 -7.70 -1.83 1.45
C LYS A 43 -8.32 -3.21 1.25
N SER A 44 -9.53 -3.21 0.71
CA SER A 44 -10.22 -4.42 0.28
C SER A 44 -10.79 -4.21 -1.12
N PHE A 45 -10.69 -5.24 -1.95
CA PHE A 45 -11.12 -5.20 -3.34
C PHE A 45 -12.03 -6.38 -3.65
N GLY A 46 -13.18 -6.08 -4.27
CA GLY A 46 -14.02 -7.08 -4.90
C GLY A 46 -13.52 -7.36 -6.31
N LEU A 47 -13.41 -8.63 -6.65
CA LEU A 47 -13.03 -9.11 -7.97
C LEU A 47 -14.20 -9.80 -8.63
N ARG A 48 -14.49 -9.46 -9.88
CA ARG A 48 -15.53 -10.11 -10.68
C ARG A 48 -15.04 -10.34 -12.09
N CYS A 49 -15.10 -11.58 -12.56
CA CYS A 49 -14.84 -11.86 -13.96
C CYS A 49 -15.97 -11.31 -14.85
N GLU A 50 -15.62 -10.76 -16.00
CA GLU A 50 -16.60 -10.25 -16.96
C GLU A 50 -17.17 -11.34 -17.88
N GLN A 51 -16.59 -12.54 -17.88
CA GLN A 51 -16.94 -13.64 -18.78
C GLN A 51 -17.50 -14.88 -18.08
N CYS A 52 -17.15 -15.10 -16.82
CA CYS A 52 -17.71 -16.19 -16.02
C CYS A 52 -18.24 -15.64 -14.69
N ASP A 53 -19.09 -16.41 -14.01
CA ASP A 53 -19.66 -16.02 -12.72
C ASP A 53 -18.64 -16.14 -11.56
N TRP A 54 -17.34 -16.10 -11.85
CA TRP A 54 -16.31 -16.08 -10.82
C TRP A 54 -16.26 -14.72 -10.13
N HIS A 55 -16.29 -14.76 -8.81
CA HIS A 55 -16.18 -13.61 -7.93
C HIS A 55 -15.28 -13.97 -6.76
N ASP A 56 -14.50 -13.00 -6.29
CA ASP A 56 -13.62 -13.16 -5.14
C ASP A 56 -13.43 -11.83 -4.40
N THR A 57 -12.77 -11.87 -3.25
CA THR A 57 -12.40 -10.67 -2.48
C THR A 57 -10.96 -10.81 -2.00
N ILE A 58 -10.16 -9.77 -2.25
CA ILE A 58 -8.79 -9.68 -1.74
C ILE A 58 -8.72 -8.53 -0.74
N THR A 59 -8.21 -8.80 0.45
CA THR A 59 -8.09 -7.84 1.55
C THR A 59 -6.68 -7.83 2.11
N GLY A 60 -6.25 -6.68 2.63
CA GLY A 60 -5.01 -6.56 3.38
C GLY A 60 -5.07 -7.29 4.72
N ASP A 61 -3.91 -7.74 5.21
CA ASP A 61 -3.79 -8.38 6.52
C ASP A 61 -3.30 -7.38 7.57
N LYS A 62 -4.21 -6.82 8.36
CA LYS A 62 -3.89 -5.77 9.32
C LYS A 62 -2.93 -6.28 10.40
N GLN A 63 -1.68 -5.85 10.31
CA GLN A 63 -0.61 -6.15 11.24
C GLN A 63 0.14 -4.86 11.55
N VAL A 64 -0.35 -4.06 12.50
CA VAL A 64 0.22 -2.73 12.80
C VAL A 64 1.41 -2.77 13.76
N ASP A 65 1.60 -3.89 14.45
CA ASP A 65 2.69 -4.10 15.40
C ASP A 65 3.68 -5.16 14.87
N PRO A 66 5.00 -4.93 14.98
CA PRO A 66 5.64 -3.69 15.45
C PRO A 66 5.44 -2.54 14.45
N PRO A 67 5.53 -1.26 14.88
CA PRO A 67 5.57 -0.13 13.95
C PRO A 67 6.83 -0.17 13.09
N TRP A 68 6.90 0.67 12.05
CA TRP A 68 8.17 0.89 11.36
C TRP A 68 9.18 1.53 12.30
N ASP A 69 10.41 1.03 12.28
CA ASP A 69 11.51 1.70 12.97
C ASP A 69 12.02 2.90 12.16
N GLU A 70 12.84 3.73 12.81
CA GLU A 70 13.38 4.95 12.21
C GLU A 70 14.20 4.68 10.95
N GLY A 71 14.98 3.59 10.93
CA GLY A 71 15.77 3.18 9.76
C GLY A 71 14.88 2.85 8.56
N SER A 72 13.83 2.05 8.77
CA SER A 72 12.85 1.72 7.74
C SER A 72 12.16 2.97 7.20
N LEU A 73 11.78 3.91 8.07
CA LEU A 73 11.15 5.16 7.65
C LEU A 73 12.09 6.04 6.83
N MET A 74 13.38 6.06 7.18
CA MET A 74 14.41 6.78 6.40
C MET A 74 14.53 6.20 5.00
N GLU A 75 14.71 4.88 4.87
CA GLU A 75 14.84 4.19 3.58
C GLU A 75 13.61 4.42 2.69
N ILE A 76 12.40 4.22 3.23
CA ILE A 76 11.13 4.48 2.54
C ILE A 76 11.05 5.92 2.03
N THR A 77 11.49 6.88 2.85
CA THR A 77 11.45 8.31 2.49
C THR A 77 12.51 8.66 1.45
N GLU A 78 13.73 8.13 1.56
CA GLU A 78 14.78 8.31 0.57
C GLU A 78 14.37 7.78 -0.81
N GLU A 79 13.81 6.57 -0.87
CA GLU A 79 13.27 5.98 -2.11
C GLU A 79 12.19 6.87 -2.74
N HIS A 80 11.25 7.35 -1.93
CA HIS A 80 10.22 8.28 -2.40
C HIS A 80 10.81 9.57 -3.00
N LEU A 81 11.81 10.15 -2.33
CA LEU A 81 12.50 11.37 -2.78
C LEU A 81 13.32 11.14 -4.06
N LEU A 82 13.78 9.91 -4.29
CA LEU A 82 14.42 9.48 -5.54
C LEU A 82 13.41 9.13 -6.65
N HIS A 83 12.11 9.36 -6.43
CA HIS A 83 11.02 9.00 -7.34
C HIS A 83 10.93 7.50 -7.63
N LEU A 84 11.37 6.67 -6.68
CA LEU A 84 11.13 5.23 -6.68
C LEU A 84 9.79 4.91 -6.01
N GLU A 85 9.32 3.67 -6.18
CA GLU A 85 8.13 3.15 -5.49
C GLU A 85 8.57 2.41 -4.22
N PRO A 86 8.49 3.06 -3.04
CA PRO A 86 8.91 2.43 -1.80
C PRO A 86 7.95 1.31 -1.40
N VAL A 87 8.49 0.31 -0.73
CA VAL A 87 7.74 -0.86 -0.27
C VAL A 87 7.81 -1.01 1.25
N CYS A 88 6.79 -1.63 1.82
CA CYS A 88 6.75 -1.91 3.25
C CYS A 88 7.80 -2.99 3.58
N PRO A 89 8.68 -2.79 4.57
CA PRO A 89 9.71 -3.77 4.94
C PRO A 89 9.13 -5.12 5.40
N TYR A 90 7.89 -5.12 5.92
CA TYR A 90 7.27 -6.33 6.48
C TYR A 90 6.56 -7.21 5.46
N ASP A 91 5.92 -6.60 4.45
CA ASP A 91 5.04 -7.30 3.51
C ASP A 91 5.36 -7.02 2.04
N GLN A 92 6.28 -6.09 1.75
CA GLN A 92 6.71 -5.70 0.40
C GLN A 92 5.59 -5.09 -0.47
N ALA A 93 4.45 -4.69 0.12
CA ALA A 93 3.44 -3.92 -0.58
C ALA A 93 3.93 -2.48 -0.82
N PRO A 94 3.55 -1.85 -1.93
CA PRO A 94 3.78 -0.43 -2.17
C PRO A 94 3.25 0.43 -1.02
N VAL A 95 4.01 1.46 -0.69
CA VAL A 95 3.68 2.43 0.36
C VAL A 95 3.23 3.74 -0.28
N ASP A 96 2.11 4.27 0.21
CA ASP A 96 1.52 5.52 -0.27
C ASP A 96 2.00 6.72 0.54
N PHE A 97 2.33 7.81 -0.15
CA PHE A 97 2.72 9.09 0.45
C PHE A 97 1.63 10.13 0.20
N HIS A 98 0.98 10.56 1.29
CA HIS A 98 0.01 11.64 1.24
C HIS A 98 0.61 12.92 1.81
N SER A 99 0.74 13.96 0.98
CA SER A 99 1.21 15.27 1.41
C SER A 99 0.18 15.95 2.32
N LEU A 100 0.63 16.37 3.51
CA LEU A 100 -0.18 17.08 4.49
C LEU A 100 0.17 18.58 4.50
N PRO A 101 -0.79 19.46 4.85
CA PRO A 101 -0.49 20.87 5.09
C PRO A 101 0.54 21.04 6.21
N ASN A 102 1.59 21.84 5.96
CA ASN A 102 2.58 22.18 6.98
C ASN A 102 2.84 23.70 7.00
N PRO A 103 2.60 24.40 8.14
CA PRO A 103 2.84 25.83 8.24
C PRO A 103 4.34 26.21 8.29
N ARG A 104 5.25 25.25 8.46
CA ARG A 104 6.68 25.51 8.77
C ARG A 104 7.66 25.28 7.62
N ARG A 105 7.32 25.64 6.37
CA ARG A 105 8.17 25.46 5.15
C ARG A 105 8.83 24.07 4.98
N ARG A 106 8.40 23.06 5.74
CA ARG A 106 8.85 21.66 5.67
C ARG A 106 7.77 20.85 4.97
N ALA A 107 8.16 19.80 4.26
CA ALA A 107 7.19 18.84 3.76
C ALA A 107 6.68 18.03 4.95
N ARG A 108 5.38 17.72 4.98
CA ARG A 108 4.81 16.79 5.94
C ARG A 108 4.10 15.71 5.15
N TYR A 109 4.37 14.45 5.48
CA TYR A 109 3.79 13.30 4.80
C TYR A 109 3.08 12.41 5.80
N ARG A 110 1.95 11.83 5.37
CA ARG A 110 1.45 10.59 5.93
C ARG A 110 1.87 9.45 5.02
N ILE A 111 2.67 8.54 5.55
CA ILE A 111 3.09 7.30 4.90
C ILE A 111 2.09 6.22 5.28
N SER A 112 1.59 5.43 4.32
CA SER A 112 0.61 4.37 4.56
C SER A 112 0.91 3.10 3.78
N CYS A 113 0.97 1.95 4.45
CA CYS A 113 0.88 0.65 3.79
C CYS A 113 -0.55 0.14 3.86
N PHE A 114 -1.23 0.09 2.72
CA PHE A 114 -2.61 -0.38 2.65
C PHE A 114 -2.78 -1.90 2.72
N PHE A 115 -1.69 -2.67 2.80
CA PHE A 115 -1.76 -4.11 3.05
C PHE A 115 -1.71 -4.43 4.55
N CYS A 116 -0.63 -4.07 5.27
CA CYS A 116 -0.55 -4.32 6.72
C CYS A 116 -1.21 -3.26 7.60
N GLY A 117 -1.54 -2.09 7.04
CA GLY A 117 -2.19 -1.00 7.76
C GLY A 117 -1.26 -0.18 8.65
N ARG A 118 0.06 -0.33 8.52
CA ARG A 118 1.04 0.56 9.14
C ARG A 118 0.93 1.95 8.52
N GLN A 119 0.98 2.96 9.36
CA GLN A 119 0.92 4.36 8.97
C GLN A 119 1.81 5.16 9.91
N GLU A 120 2.50 6.16 9.38
CA GLU A 120 3.30 7.10 10.16
C GLU A 120 3.19 8.49 9.56
N GLU A 121 3.31 9.53 10.38
CA GLU A 121 3.42 10.90 9.90
C GLU A 121 4.82 11.44 10.19
N LEU A 122 5.46 12.03 9.19
CA LEU A 122 6.78 12.63 9.33
C LEU A 122 6.85 14.04 8.76
N ASP A 123 7.75 14.84 9.33
CA ASP A 123 8.20 16.10 8.75
C ASP A 123 9.56 15.89 8.07
N TRP A 124 9.70 16.37 6.84
CA TRP A 124 10.94 16.27 6.05
C TRP A 124 11.46 17.65 5.62
N PRO A 125 12.80 17.89 5.66
CA PRO A 125 13.84 17.01 6.20
C PRO A 125 13.74 16.86 7.73
N PRO A 126 14.29 15.79 8.35
CA PRO A 126 14.29 15.59 9.80
C PRO A 126 14.97 16.76 10.53
N GLU A 127 14.67 16.97 11.81
CA GLU A 127 15.29 18.08 12.56
C GLU A 127 16.80 17.89 12.74
N GLU A 128 17.31 16.66 12.86
CA GLU A 128 18.74 16.38 12.97
C GLU A 128 19.53 16.74 11.71
N ALA A 129 18.87 16.85 10.55
CA ALA A 129 19.51 17.14 9.26
C ALA A 129 19.84 18.63 9.04
N LYS A 130 19.53 19.51 10.01
CA LYS A 130 19.87 20.94 9.98
C LYS A 130 21.27 21.26 10.53
N GLY A 131 22.08 20.23 10.83
CA GLY A 131 23.43 20.33 11.36
C GLY A 131 24.48 20.76 10.34
#